data_AF-A0AAP2G520-F1
#
_entry.id   AF-A0AAP2G520-F1
#
_cell.length_a   1.000
_cell.length_b   1.000
_cell.length_c   1.000
_cell.angle_alpha   90.00
_cell.angle_beta   90.00
_cell.angle_gamma   90.00
#
_symmetry.space_group_name_H-M   'P 1'
#
loop_
_entity.id
_entity.type
_entity.pdbx_description
1 polymer ?
#
loop_
_entity_poly.entity_id
_entity_poly.type
_entity_poly.pdbx_seq_one_letter_code
_entity_poly.pdbx_strand_id
1 'polypeptide(L)'
;MNKTVTLLGGECPRTFKLSGRIGQTMHNLMQAKSAGITSLESPALRLASHIHVLRKMGFSIETELEPHGGTYSGNHARYRLLSEVVPADTAKGPEA
;
A
#
# COMPACT_ATOMS: atom_id res chain seq x y z
N MET A 1 4.84 12.71 1.22
CA MET A 1 5.37 12.21 2.50
C MET A 1 6.48 11.22 2.22
N ASN A 2 7.58 11.29 2.99
CA ASN A 2 8.66 10.32 2.89
C ASN A 2 8.46 9.23 3.95
N LYS A 3 8.58 7.96 3.55
CA LYS A 3 8.46 6.80 4.44
C LYS A 3 9.51 5.77 4.08
N THR A 4 10.14 5.20 5.09
CA THR A 4 11.02 4.05 4.94
C THR A 4 10.32 2.84 5.51
N VAL A 5 10.22 1.79 4.70
CA VAL A 5 9.47 0.57 5.03
C VAL A 5 10.32 -0.64 4.73
N THR A 6 10.18 -1.68 5.54
CA THR A 6 10.86 -2.96 5.37
C THR A 6 9.83 -4.02 5.04
N LEU A 7 9.98 -4.61 3.86
CA LEU A 7 9.24 -5.79 3.42
C LEU A 7 9.87 -7.02 4.09
N LEU A 8 9.11 -7.74 4.90
CA LEU A 8 9.60 -8.89 5.66
C LEU A 8 9.58 -10.20 4.85
N GLY A 9 8.81 -10.28 3.77
CA GLY A 9 8.65 -11.50 2.98
C GLY A 9 9.82 -11.80 2.02
N GLY A 10 10.16 -13.09 1.90
CA GLY A 10 11.22 -13.63 1.03
C GLY A 10 12.34 -14.31 1.82
N GLU A 11 13.44 -14.67 1.15
CA GLU A 11 14.64 -15.24 1.81
C GLU A 11 15.33 -14.20 2.72
N CYS A 12 15.23 -12.89 2.39
CA CYS A 12 15.82 -11.78 3.14
C CYS A 12 14.89 -10.56 3.20
N PRO A 13 14.73 -9.89 4.35
CA PRO A 13 14.01 -8.61 4.45
C PRO A 13 14.64 -7.51 3.58
N ARG A 14 13.80 -6.67 2.94
CA ARG A 14 14.26 -5.59 2.04
C ARG A 14 13.67 -4.25 2.45
N THR A 15 14.54 -3.23 2.56
CA THR A 15 14.15 -1.88 2.97
C THR A 15 14.07 -0.92 1.79
N PHE A 16 12.96 -0.18 1.70
CA PHE A 16 12.67 0.76 0.62
C PHE A 16 12.44 2.17 1.17
N LYS A 17 12.99 3.18 0.49
CA LYS A 17 12.70 4.59 0.74
C LYS A 17 11.64 5.05 -0.27
N LEU A 18 10.43 5.31 0.20
CA LEU A 18 9.30 5.79 -0.58
C LEU A 18 9.12 7.29 -0.34
N SER A 19 8.89 8.05 -1.41
CA SER A 19 8.73 9.50 -1.34
C SER A 19 7.40 9.98 -1.92
N GLY A 20 7.07 11.24 -1.64
CA GLY A 20 5.93 11.91 -2.26
C GLY A 20 4.58 11.21 -2.04
N ARG A 21 3.84 10.98 -3.13
CA ARG A 21 2.52 10.35 -3.12
C ARG A 21 2.57 8.82 -3.06
N ILE A 22 3.68 8.20 -3.48
CA ILE A 22 3.89 6.76 -3.33
C ILE A 22 4.06 6.43 -1.84
N GLY A 23 4.88 7.20 -1.11
CA GLY A 23 5.02 7.05 0.34
C GLY A 23 3.71 7.27 1.09
N GLN A 24 2.87 8.21 0.65
CA GLN A 24 1.52 8.39 1.19
C GLN A 24 0.61 7.18 0.92
N THR A 25 0.65 6.66 -0.30
CA THR A 25 -0.17 5.49 -0.68
C THR A 25 0.21 4.27 0.15
N MET A 26 1.50 4.02 0.32
CA MET A 26 1.99 2.92 1.16
C MET A 26 1.57 3.09 2.62
N HIS A 27 1.68 4.30 3.16
CA HIS A 27 1.21 4.58 4.52
C HIS A 27 -0.28 4.30 4.68
N ASN A 28 -1.11 4.77 3.75
CA ASN A 28 -2.55 4.51 3.80
C ASN A 28 -2.87 3.00 3.73
N LEU A 29 -2.17 2.25 2.89
CA LEU A 29 -2.27 0.79 2.82
C LEU A 29 -1.93 0.12 4.16
N MET A 30 -0.81 0.50 4.78
CA MET A 30 -0.40 -0.05 6.08
C MET A 30 -1.40 0.28 7.20
N GLN A 31 -1.99 1.48 7.18
CA GLN A 31 -3.00 1.89 8.16
C GLN A 31 -4.33 1.15 7.95
N ALA A 32 -4.75 0.98 6.69
CA ALA A 32 -6.00 0.32 6.34
C ALA A 32 -5.97 -1.20 6.56
N LYS A 33 -4.78 -1.83 6.55
CA LYS A 33 -4.61 -3.28 6.71
C LYS A 33 -5.53 -4.05 5.74
N SER A 34 -6.34 -4.98 6.26
CA SER A 34 -7.30 -5.77 5.49
C SER A 34 -8.50 -4.98 4.95
N ALA A 35 -8.79 -3.78 5.47
CA ALA A 35 -9.86 -2.95 4.92
C ALA A 35 -9.50 -2.45 3.52
N GLY A 36 -8.22 -2.24 3.25
CA GLY A 36 -7.74 -1.70 1.97
C GLY A 36 -8.11 -0.24 1.75
N ILE A 37 -7.71 0.30 0.59
CA ILE A 37 -7.96 1.69 0.22
C ILE A 37 -8.59 1.76 -1.17
N THR A 38 -9.43 2.76 -1.38
CA THR A 38 -10.01 3.05 -2.69
C THR A 38 -9.89 4.52 -3.09
N SER A 39 -9.98 4.78 -4.40
CA SER A 39 -9.97 6.13 -4.96
C SER A 39 -11.15 6.96 -4.49
N LEU A 40 -12.25 6.35 -4.04
CA LEU A 40 -13.40 7.09 -3.47
C LEU A 40 -13.05 7.77 -2.13
N GLU A 41 -12.22 7.13 -1.30
CA GLU A 41 -11.78 7.65 0.00
C GLU A 41 -10.60 8.62 -0.14
N SER A 42 -9.89 8.57 -1.28
CA SER A 42 -8.70 9.39 -1.56
C SER A 42 -8.65 9.87 -3.01
N PRO A 43 -9.60 10.71 -3.45
CA PRO A 43 -9.80 11.04 -4.87
C PRO A 43 -8.61 11.79 -5.51
N ALA A 44 -7.81 12.51 -4.74
CA ALA A 44 -6.64 13.22 -5.24
C ALA A 44 -5.42 12.30 -5.51
N LEU A 45 -5.46 11.03 -5.09
CA LEU A 45 -4.37 10.09 -5.32
C LEU A 45 -4.63 9.29 -6.58
N ARG A 46 -3.65 9.28 -7.50
CA ARG A 46 -3.60 8.34 -8.63
C ARG A 46 -3.25 6.93 -8.12
N LEU A 47 -4.14 6.32 -7.35
CA LEU A 47 -3.90 5.05 -6.67
C LEU A 47 -3.40 3.99 -7.65
N ALA A 48 -4.10 3.75 -8.76
CA ALA A 48 -3.69 2.74 -9.75
C ALA A 48 -2.23 2.86 -10.19
N SER A 49 -1.74 4.09 -10.46
CA SER A 49 -0.33 4.31 -10.83
C SER A 49 0.63 4.02 -9.67
N HIS A 50 0.31 4.45 -8.45
CA HIS A 50 1.18 4.19 -7.30
C HIS A 50 1.20 2.70 -6.93
N ILE A 51 0.05 2.02 -6.99
CA ILE A 51 -0.06 0.58 -6.77
C ILE A 51 0.77 -0.19 -7.80
N HIS A 52 0.74 0.23 -9.08
CA HIS A 52 1.59 -0.35 -10.11
C HIS A 52 3.07 -0.22 -9.79
N VAL A 53 3.51 0.96 -9.33
CA VAL A 53 4.90 1.19 -8.91
C VAL A 53 5.28 0.34 -7.69
N LEU A 54 4.41 0.26 -6.68
CA LEU A 54 4.65 -0.57 -5.49
C LEU A 54 4.75 -2.06 -5.85
N ARG A 55 3.88 -2.56 -6.74
CA ARG A 55 3.97 -3.95 -7.23
C ARG A 55 5.29 -4.22 -7.94
N LYS A 56 5.78 -3.29 -8.77
CA LYS A 56 7.11 -3.40 -9.40
C LYS A 56 8.27 -3.43 -8.39
N MET A 57 8.09 -2.83 -7.22
CA MET A 57 9.08 -2.91 -6.12
C MET A 57 9.02 -4.24 -5.35
N GLY A 58 8.02 -5.08 -5.62
CA GLY A 58 7.86 -6.41 -5.00
C GLY A 58 6.84 -6.46 -3.87
N PHE A 59 6.05 -5.41 -3.64
CA PHE A 59 4.95 -5.46 -2.68
C PHE A 59 3.74 -6.18 -3.30
N SER A 60 3.29 -7.24 -2.64
CA SER A 60 2.06 -7.95 -2.97
C SER A 60 0.85 -7.13 -2.52
N ILE A 61 0.09 -6.67 -3.50
CA ILE A 61 -1.13 -5.87 -3.29
C ILE A 61 -2.23 -6.47 -4.15
N GLU A 62 -3.34 -6.83 -3.52
CA GLU A 62 -4.54 -7.32 -4.20
C GLU A 62 -5.39 -6.16 -4.74
N THR A 63 -6.16 -6.43 -5.80
CA THR A 63 -7.24 -5.55 -6.26
C THR A 63 -8.54 -6.33 -6.24
N GLU A 64 -9.50 -5.87 -5.43
CA GLU A 64 -10.90 -6.27 -5.53
C GLU A 64 -11.67 -5.19 -6.30
N LEU A 65 -12.63 -5.61 -7.13
CA LEU A 65 -13.58 -4.70 -7.76
C LEU A 65 -14.83 -4.62 -6.87
N GLU A 66 -15.07 -3.45 -6.29
CA GLU A 66 -16.23 -3.20 -5.45
C GLU A 66 -17.29 -2.40 -6.21
N PRO A 67 -18.55 -2.83 -6.18
CA PRO A 67 -19.65 -2.06 -6.77
C PRO A 67 -19.91 -0.79 -5.95
N HIS A 68 -20.23 0.30 -6.64
CA HIS A 68 -20.73 1.53 -6.04
C HIS A 68 -22.02 1.99 -6.72
N GLY A 69 -22.94 2.52 -5.91
CA GLY A 69 -24.22 3.07 -6.36
C GLY A 69 -24.17 4.58 -6.65
N GLY A 70 -25.36 5.18 -6.75
CA GLY A 70 -25.56 6.61 -7.03
C GLY A 70 -25.89 6.90 -8.50
N THR A 71 -25.95 8.19 -8.86
CA THR A 71 -26.26 8.65 -10.23
C THR A 71 -25.30 8.12 -11.28
N TYR A 72 -24.07 7.80 -10.85
CA TYR A 72 -23.05 7.14 -11.65
C TYR A 72 -22.67 5.83 -10.97
N SER A 73 -23.49 4.79 -11.17
CA SER A 73 -23.19 3.45 -10.66
C SER A 73 -22.09 2.77 -11.47
N GLY A 74 -21.26 1.97 -10.82
CA GLY A 74 -20.17 1.26 -11.48
C GLY A 74 -19.37 0.40 -10.51
N ASN A 75 -18.19 -0.04 -10.92
CA ASN A 75 -17.24 -0.74 -10.07
C ASN A 75 -15.98 0.11 -9.91
N HIS A 76 -15.38 0.08 -8.72
CA HIS A 76 -14.10 0.71 -8.47
C HIS A 76 -13.14 -0.28 -7.80
N ALA A 77 -11.85 0.00 -7.93
CA ALA A 77 -10.83 -0.84 -7.30
C ALA A 77 -10.72 -0.52 -5.79
N ARG A 78 -10.69 -1.56 -4.96
CA ARG A 78 -10.15 -1.52 -3.60
C ARG A 78 -8.85 -2.30 -3.55
N TYR A 79 -7.82 -1.67 -3.00
CA TYR A 79 -6.47 -2.22 -2.94
C TYR A 79 -6.12 -2.66 -1.51
N ARG A 80 -5.67 -3.89 -1.34
CA ARG A 80 -5.25 -4.44 -0.03
C ARG A 80 -3.80 -4.85 -0.05
N LEU A 81 -3.04 -4.44 0.96
CA LEU A 81 -1.65 -4.86 1.12
C LEU A 81 -1.63 -6.28 1.71
N LEU A 82 -1.09 -7.23 0.95
CA LEU A 82 -0.91 -8.62 1.39
C LEU A 82 0.49 -8.86 1.95
N SER A 83 1.47 -8.11 1.47
CA SER A 83 2.83 -8.18 2.01
C SER A 83 2.88 -7.73 3.46
N GLU A 84 3.62 -8.48 4.27
CA GLU A 84 3.99 -8.04 5.61
C GLU A 84 5.06 -6.96 5.53
N VAL A 85 4.71 -5.76 5.99
CA VAL A 85 5.56 -4.58 5.92
C VAL A 85 5.56 -3.84 7.24
N VAL A 86 6.76 -3.50 7.72
CA VAL A 86 6.95 -2.72 8.94
C VAL A 86 7.61 -1.37 8.63
N PRO A 87 7.34 -0.32 9.43
CA PRO A 87 8.13 0.90 9.38
C PRO A 87 9.58 0.58 9.74
N ALA A 88 10.54 1.11 8.99
CA ALA A 88 11.96 0.84 9.26
C ALA A 88 12.42 1.39 10.63
N ASP A 89 11.74 2.38 11.19
CA ASP A 89 12.02 2.91 12.54
C ASP A 89 11.71 1.88 13.65
N THR A 90 10.86 0.88 13.37
CA THR A 90 10.46 -0.16 14.33
C THR A 90 11.29 -1.43 14.20
N ALA A 91 12.10 -1.56 13.14
CA ALA A 91 13.03 -2.66 12.95
C ALA A 91 14.30 -2.46 13.80
N LYS A 92 14.15 -2.35 15.13
CA LYS A 92 15.21 -2.83 16.02
C LYS A 92 15.15 -4.35 15.95
N GLY A 93 16.18 -4.96 15.34
CA GLY A 93 16.31 -6.43 15.30
C GLY A 93 16.28 -7.03 16.71
N PRO A 94 16.03 -8.34 16.84
CA PRO A 94 16.17 -9.00 18.14
C PRO A 94 17.61 -8.76 18.62
N GLU A 95 17.70 -8.14 19.79
CA GLU A 95 18.94 -8.00 20.55
C GLU A 95 19.34 -9.40 21.06
N ALA A 96 20.53 -9.85 20.63
CA ALA A 96 21.36 -10.95 21.14
C ALA A 96 20.77 -12.37 21.19
#